data_AF-A0A2D0N0F4-F1
#
_entry.id   AF-A0A2D0N0F4-F1
#
_cell.length_a   1.000
_cell.length_b   1.000
_cell.length_c   1.000
_cell.angle_alpha   90.00
_cell.angle_beta   90.00
_cell.angle_gamma   90.00
#
_symmetry.space_group_name_H-M   'P 1'
#
loop_
_entity.id
_entity.type
_entity.pdbx_description
1 polymer ?
#
loop_
_entity_poly.entity_id
_entity_poly.type
_entity_poly.pdbx_seq_one_letter_code
_entity_poly.pdbx_strand_id
1 'polypeptide(L)'
;MSWPILRNPPSDLIPSPGPGYSGPRSLFNPITKMDKTMKNYKFSFLILSVLLLASACSGIIDREEKDVIPASQVLNTLGGVEAVLFQVYEIARSVHENNEISVYKQCGTDLVVNGTHLIDGNAGGMVGMNMYSNGLAANSGPLTSMWDNYYRAISNCNLVIQASESFPTRDESEEAAILKFRGEAKALRAYVYLELVRRWENIPLAVPLPEGSSPVREAPLASPSEIYDLILSDLTEAVELLPRRAESSGVGAPSKGLANLLLMEANMDLGNWADAAAAAEAVINDGSYELQSLDYIFGLEGGKEGEESNKEIIFSWVFDPAIQARPQRTVQMFVPLYDRVPGVARTLEQGARPWSRLSPSPYYWTLFDEDDGRLDTWHKINWYIDDEEAVMEGWDLKNGDIATKEYVLAWADGRDREARYTEPTTIKNWEDGTYGRTEADAEGFRNVIVYRYAQAFIVGAEAHFRNGNTDRALELINTIRDRAFGDTEHRFTTLDEETILEENARELGHEGHRWYTLKRLGLLVERVRLHNSDGAPNIQPYHVRWPIPQTFIDLAGVSQNTGY
;
A
#
# COMPACT_ATOMS: atom_id res chain seq x y z
N MET A 1 -36.32 22.07 -43.82
CA MET A 1 -37.78 22.23 -43.65
C MET A 1 -38.21 21.36 -42.49
N SER A 2 -39.04 21.71 -41.52
CA SER A 2 -39.49 22.99 -40.93
C SER A 2 -40.79 22.68 -40.20
N TRP A 3 -40.71 22.67 -38.86
CA TRP A 3 -41.79 22.96 -37.90
C TRP A 3 -43.02 22.00 -37.78
N PRO A 4 -43.37 21.62 -36.53
CA PRO A 4 -44.73 21.19 -36.17
C PRO A 4 -45.61 22.43 -35.89
N ILE A 5 -46.92 22.35 -36.13
CA ILE A 5 -47.87 23.41 -35.75
C ILE A 5 -49.25 22.82 -35.37
N LEU A 6 -49.90 23.50 -34.41
CA LEU A 6 -51.35 23.74 -34.17
C LEU A 6 -51.92 23.06 -32.90
N ARG A 7 -52.63 23.72 -31.97
CA ARG A 7 -53.15 25.12 -31.75
C ARG A 7 -53.24 25.36 -30.21
N ASN A 8 -52.98 26.52 -29.57
CA ASN A 8 -53.52 27.91 -29.69
C ASN A 8 -55.06 28.07 -29.46
N PRO A 9 -55.62 29.23 -29.02
CA PRO A 9 -55.37 29.98 -27.78
C PRO A 9 -56.71 30.45 -27.07
N PRO A 10 -57.03 31.74 -26.80
CA PRO A 10 -56.88 32.48 -25.51
C PRO A 10 -58.18 33.16 -24.95
N SER A 11 -58.05 33.96 -23.87
CA SER A 11 -58.81 35.24 -23.74
C SER A 11 -58.10 36.29 -22.88
N ASP A 12 -58.00 37.53 -23.41
CA ASP A 12 -57.33 38.71 -22.83
C ASP A 12 -58.22 39.54 -21.85
N LEU A 13 -57.66 40.59 -21.21
CA LEU A 13 -58.16 42.00 -21.28
C LEU A 13 -57.28 43.04 -20.53
N ILE A 14 -57.44 44.34 -20.88
CA ILE A 14 -56.48 45.48 -20.73
C ILE A 14 -57.24 46.86 -20.79
N PRO A 15 -56.68 48.12 -20.86
CA PRO A 15 -55.34 48.72 -20.55
C PRO A 15 -55.31 50.19 -19.92
N SER A 16 -54.09 50.77 -19.71
CA SER A 16 -53.71 52.20 -20.01
C SER A 16 -53.97 53.37 -18.97
N PRO A 17 -53.64 54.69 -19.20
CA PRO A 17 -52.32 55.32 -18.92
C PRO A 17 -52.26 56.81 -18.36
N GLY A 18 -51.05 57.31 -17.97
CA GLY A 18 -50.58 58.74 -18.05
C GLY A 18 -50.99 59.78 -16.96
N PRO A 19 -50.62 61.09 -17.04
CA PRO A 19 -49.30 61.70 -17.37
C PRO A 19 -48.91 63.04 -16.59
N GLY A 20 -47.63 63.49 -16.65
CA GLY A 20 -47.24 64.93 -16.84
C GLY A 20 -46.71 65.86 -15.69
N TYR A 21 -45.56 66.55 -15.95
CA TYR A 21 -45.09 67.94 -15.58
C TYR A 21 -45.17 68.48 -14.11
N SER A 22 -44.37 69.42 -13.57
CA SER A 22 -43.29 70.36 -13.99
C SER A 22 -42.47 70.91 -12.77
N GLY A 23 -41.41 71.71 -12.97
CA GLY A 23 -40.79 72.63 -11.97
C GLY A 23 -40.84 74.10 -12.47
N PRO A 24 -40.06 75.10 -11.94
CA PRO A 24 -39.05 75.11 -10.85
C PRO A 24 -39.08 76.40 -9.93
N ARG A 25 -37.99 76.65 -9.18
CA ARG A 25 -37.51 77.91 -8.49
C ARG A 25 -37.64 78.00 -6.96
N SER A 26 -36.64 78.71 -6.39
CA SER A 26 -36.36 78.96 -4.97
C SER A 26 -36.86 80.33 -4.48
N LEU A 27 -36.92 80.54 -3.15
CA LEU A 27 -36.54 81.78 -2.44
C LEU A 27 -36.47 81.55 -0.90
N PHE A 28 -35.87 82.50 -0.17
CA PHE A 28 -35.17 82.40 1.13
C PHE A 28 -35.96 82.13 2.45
N ASN A 29 -35.17 81.64 3.44
CA ASN A 29 -35.24 81.62 4.92
C ASN A 29 -36.06 82.75 5.65
N PRO A 30 -36.51 82.60 6.93
CA PRO A 30 -35.59 82.40 8.08
C PRO A 30 -36.03 81.60 9.35
N ILE A 31 -35.03 81.02 10.01
CA ILE A 31 -34.76 80.90 11.47
C ILE A 31 -35.95 80.88 12.47
N THR A 32 -36.06 79.78 13.24
CA THR A 32 -36.48 79.79 14.66
C THR A 32 -35.63 78.82 15.51
N LYS A 33 -35.40 79.17 16.79
CA LYS A 33 -34.72 78.37 17.84
C LYS A 33 -35.68 77.21 18.26
N MET A 34 -35.29 76.04 18.76
CA MET A 34 -34.42 75.61 19.89
C MET A 34 -34.21 74.06 19.72
N ASP A 35 -33.40 73.29 20.45
CA ASP A 35 -32.74 73.51 21.75
C ASP A 35 -31.41 72.75 21.87
N LYS A 36 -30.53 73.16 22.80
CA LYS A 36 -29.13 72.69 22.90
C LYS A 36 -28.88 71.45 23.78
N THR A 37 -29.92 70.73 24.18
CA THR A 37 -29.86 69.70 25.24
C THR A 37 -29.54 68.27 24.79
N MET A 38 -29.65 67.92 23.49
CA MET A 38 -29.43 66.54 23.02
C MET A 38 -27.99 66.20 22.54
N LYS A 39 -26.98 67.05 22.79
CA LYS A 39 -25.60 66.75 22.37
C LYS A 39 -24.75 65.98 23.39
N ASN A 40 -25.11 66.01 24.68
CA ASN A 40 -24.26 65.41 25.72
C ASN A 40 -24.48 63.89 25.87
N TYR A 41 -25.70 63.39 25.62
CA TYR A 41 -26.00 61.96 25.78
C TYR A 41 -25.26 61.07 24.78
N LYS A 42 -24.99 61.54 23.55
CA LYS A 42 -24.25 60.78 22.54
C LYS A 42 -22.78 60.60 22.92
N PHE A 43 -22.18 61.59 23.57
CA PHE A 43 -20.80 61.50 24.05
C PHE A 43 -20.71 60.60 25.29
N SER A 44 -21.68 60.68 26.21
CA SER A 44 -21.79 59.75 27.33
C SER A 44 -22.08 58.30 26.90
N PHE A 45 -22.90 58.07 25.86
CA PHE A 45 -23.10 56.74 25.30
C PHE A 45 -21.83 56.19 24.65
N LEU A 46 -21.09 57.03 23.91
CA LEU A 46 -19.82 56.63 23.30
C LEU A 46 -18.79 56.25 24.38
N ILE A 47 -18.65 57.07 25.43
CA ILE A 47 -17.76 56.78 26.57
C ILE A 47 -18.20 55.52 27.32
N LEU A 48 -19.50 55.31 27.54
CA LEU A 48 -20.01 54.10 28.19
C LEU A 48 -19.77 52.86 27.33
N SER A 49 -19.90 52.94 26.00
CA SER A 49 -19.57 51.83 25.09
C SER A 49 -18.07 51.55 25.00
N VAL A 50 -17.21 52.58 25.10
CA VAL A 50 -15.75 52.41 25.16
C VAL A 50 -15.31 51.84 26.51
N LEU A 51 -15.96 52.21 27.62
CA LEU A 51 -15.72 51.62 28.94
C LEU A 51 -16.21 50.17 29.04
N LEU A 52 -17.32 49.82 28.37
CA LEU A 52 -17.79 48.43 28.25
C LEU A 52 -16.91 47.57 27.32
N LEU A 53 -16.14 48.18 26.42
CA LEU A 53 -15.10 47.51 25.63
C LEU A 53 -13.75 47.42 26.39
N ALA A 54 -13.56 48.23 27.44
CA ALA A 54 -12.35 48.22 28.26
C ALA A 54 -12.41 47.22 29.44
N SER A 55 -13.58 46.67 29.77
CA SER A 55 -13.69 45.50 30.65
C SER A 55 -13.37 44.20 29.92
N ALA A 56 -12.16 44.13 29.35
CA ALA A 56 -11.56 42.87 28.94
C ALA A 56 -11.24 42.07 30.21
N CYS A 57 -12.08 41.09 30.54
CA CYS A 57 -11.80 40.16 31.62
C CYS A 57 -10.57 39.31 31.27
N SER A 58 -9.42 39.67 31.85
CA SER A 58 -8.16 38.95 31.73
C SER A 58 -8.18 37.63 32.53
N GLY A 59 -9.02 36.68 32.11
CA GLY A 59 -9.19 35.39 32.81
C GLY A 59 -10.35 34.48 32.36
N ILE A 60 -11.04 34.78 31.25
CA ILE A 60 -12.05 33.92 30.60
C ILE A 60 -11.88 34.18 29.10
N ILE A 61 -11.29 33.30 28.28
CA ILE A 61 -11.36 31.84 28.26
C ILE A 61 -9.94 31.27 28.17
N ASP A 62 -9.46 30.65 29.25
CA ASP A 62 -8.40 29.64 29.15
C ASP A 62 -9.11 28.29 29.01
N ARG A 63 -9.27 27.84 27.76
CA ARG A 63 -9.65 26.45 27.48
C ARG A 63 -8.37 25.66 27.53
N GLU A 64 -7.98 25.24 28.73
CA GLU A 64 -7.28 23.97 28.86
C GLU A 64 -8.11 22.93 28.09
N GLU A 65 -7.51 22.29 27.07
CA GLU A 65 -8.10 21.14 26.41
C GLU A 65 -8.08 19.97 27.41
N LYS A 66 -9.09 19.90 28.28
CA LYS A 66 -9.14 18.94 29.39
C LYS A 66 -9.24 17.47 28.97
N ASP A 67 -9.36 17.21 27.68
CA ASP A 67 -9.44 15.88 27.07
C ASP A 67 -8.26 15.57 26.12
N VAL A 68 -7.22 16.42 26.07
CA VAL A 68 -5.98 16.16 25.30
C VAL A 68 -4.80 16.07 26.26
N ILE A 69 -4.32 14.85 26.51
CA ILE A 69 -3.02 14.64 27.17
C ILE A 69 -1.95 15.13 26.18
N PRO A 70 -1.06 16.08 26.55
CA PRO A 70 0.01 16.54 25.68
C PRO A 70 0.87 15.37 25.19
N ALA A 71 1.34 15.41 23.94
CA ALA A 71 2.14 14.33 23.36
C ALA A 71 3.38 13.99 24.22
N SER A 72 4.02 14.99 24.83
CA SER A 72 5.11 14.81 25.79
C SER A 72 4.70 14.15 27.11
N GLN A 73 3.44 14.28 27.57
CA GLN A 73 2.94 13.49 28.71
C GLN A 73 2.66 12.03 28.34
N VAL A 74 2.17 11.76 27.12
CA VAL A 74 1.97 10.38 26.64
C VAL A 74 3.32 9.66 26.52
N LEU A 75 4.28 10.28 25.84
CA LEU A 75 5.59 9.70 25.53
C LEU A 75 6.53 9.54 26.75
N ASN A 76 6.17 10.08 27.91
CA ASN A 76 6.89 9.89 29.18
C ASN A 76 6.54 8.55 29.88
N THR A 77 5.78 7.67 29.26
CA THR A 77 5.40 6.34 29.81
C THR A 77 5.63 5.24 28.78
N LEU A 78 6.05 4.05 29.20
CA LEU A 78 6.29 2.92 28.28
C LEU A 78 5.05 2.59 27.45
N GLY A 79 3.88 2.46 28.09
CA GLY A 79 2.62 2.19 27.40
C GLY A 79 2.19 3.31 26.43
N GLY A 80 2.61 4.56 26.68
CA GLY A 80 2.38 5.67 25.74
C GLY A 80 3.32 5.62 24.52
N VAL A 81 4.58 5.26 24.71
CA VAL A 81 5.51 5.01 23.60
C VAL A 81 5.06 3.80 22.77
N GLU A 82 4.67 2.71 23.43
CA GLU A 82 4.11 1.50 22.83
C GLU A 82 2.83 1.80 22.03
N ALA A 83 1.92 2.62 22.55
CA ALA A 83 0.71 3.02 21.83
C ALA A 83 0.97 3.91 20.60
N VAL A 84 2.05 4.72 20.60
CA VAL A 84 2.46 5.48 19.40
C VAL A 84 3.16 4.56 18.38
N LEU A 85 3.95 3.59 18.85
CA LEU A 85 4.55 2.56 18.01
C LEU A 85 3.48 1.66 17.36
N PHE A 86 2.44 1.24 18.11
CA PHE A 86 1.31 0.47 17.56
C PHE A 86 0.63 1.20 16.39
N GLN A 87 0.43 2.52 16.50
CA GLN A 87 -0.11 3.32 15.40
C GLN A 87 0.80 3.35 14.16
N VAL A 88 2.12 3.17 14.29
CA VAL A 88 3.00 2.98 13.12
C VAL A 88 2.58 1.74 12.34
N TYR A 89 2.39 0.61 13.03
CA TYR A 89 1.96 -0.65 12.40
C TYR A 89 0.61 -0.51 11.71
N GLU A 90 -0.39 0.08 12.39
CA GLU A 90 -1.72 0.30 11.82
C GLU A 90 -1.69 1.17 10.55
N ILE A 91 -0.98 2.30 10.59
CA ILE A 91 -0.90 3.22 9.46
C ILE A 91 -0.13 2.57 8.30
N ALA A 92 0.99 1.89 8.58
CA ALA A 92 1.81 1.23 7.55
C ALA A 92 1.09 0.06 6.87
N ARG A 93 0.34 -0.78 7.62
CA ARG A 93 -0.42 -1.90 7.06
C ARG A 93 -1.69 -1.49 6.32
N SER A 94 -2.24 -0.29 6.60
CA SER A 94 -3.52 0.19 6.06
C SER A 94 -3.64 0.16 4.53
N VAL A 95 -2.52 0.18 3.79
CA VAL A 95 -2.53 0.04 2.33
C VAL A 95 -3.18 -1.27 1.85
N HIS A 96 -3.07 -2.36 2.63
CA HIS A 96 -3.66 -3.66 2.31
C HIS A 96 -5.17 -3.76 2.66
N GLU A 97 -5.71 -2.82 3.44
CA GLU A 97 -7.14 -2.69 3.72
C GLU A 97 -7.91 -1.98 2.58
N ASN A 98 -7.18 -1.22 1.75
CA ASN A 98 -7.77 -0.34 0.74
C ASN A 98 -8.01 -1.06 -0.59
N ASN A 99 -9.27 -1.07 -1.06
CA ASN A 99 -9.68 -1.65 -2.34
C ASN A 99 -8.86 -1.15 -3.54
N GLU A 100 -8.46 0.11 -3.55
CA GLU A 100 -7.88 0.76 -4.74
C GLU A 100 -6.36 0.64 -4.83
N ILE A 101 -5.68 0.13 -3.77
CA ILE A 101 -4.22 0.00 -3.71
C ILE A 101 -3.70 -1.27 -3.01
N SER A 102 -4.51 -2.17 -2.48
CA SER A 102 -4.03 -3.32 -1.68
C SER A 102 -3.05 -4.27 -2.38
N VAL A 103 -3.01 -4.26 -3.71
CA VAL A 103 -2.01 -4.94 -4.55
C VAL A 103 -1.18 -4.00 -5.44
N TYR A 104 -0.98 -2.74 -5.00
CA TYR A 104 -0.14 -1.75 -5.71
C TYR A 104 1.30 -2.22 -5.92
N LYS A 105 1.79 -3.11 -5.04
CA LYS A 105 3.14 -3.65 -5.11
C LYS A 105 3.34 -4.63 -6.27
N GLN A 106 2.27 -5.33 -6.65
CA GLN A 106 2.25 -6.30 -7.74
C GLN A 106 2.03 -5.64 -9.11
N CYS A 107 1.30 -4.52 -9.14
CA CYS A 107 0.92 -3.77 -10.34
C CYS A 107 2.12 -3.29 -11.18
N GLY A 108 1.93 -3.25 -12.50
CA GLY A 108 2.83 -2.59 -13.44
C GLY A 108 4.14 -3.35 -13.65
N THR A 109 4.12 -4.66 -13.45
CA THR A 109 5.29 -5.55 -13.64
C THR A 109 5.06 -6.49 -14.84
N ASP A 110 6.07 -7.26 -15.21
CA ASP A 110 6.01 -8.30 -16.23
C ASP A 110 5.24 -9.55 -15.81
N LEU A 111 5.02 -9.77 -14.51
CA LEU A 111 4.37 -10.96 -13.98
C LEU A 111 2.86 -10.80 -13.78
N VAL A 112 2.29 -9.64 -14.12
CA VAL A 112 0.85 -9.36 -13.98
C VAL A 112 0.26 -8.70 -15.21
N VAL A 113 -1.03 -8.92 -15.40
CA VAL A 113 -1.94 -8.22 -16.30
C VAL A 113 -3.20 -7.84 -15.51
N ASN A 114 -4.09 -7.02 -16.07
CA ASN A 114 -5.40 -6.79 -15.47
C ASN A 114 -6.18 -8.11 -15.43
N GLY A 115 -7.06 -8.30 -14.44
CA GLY A 115 -8.08 -9.34 -14.48
C GLY A 115 -9.28 -8.94 -15.36
N THR A 116 -10.40 -9.65 -15.23
CA THR A 116 -11.68 -9.33 -15.92
C THR A 116 -12.43 -8.15 -15.28
N HIS A 117 -12.09 -7.80 -14.03
CA HIS A 117 -12.68 -6.73 -13.21
C HIS A 117 -14.18 -6.86 -12.88
N LEU A 118 -14.53 -6.43 -11.66
CA LEU A 118 -15.92 -6.14 -11.30
C LEU A 118 -16.37 -4.81 -11.91
N ILE A 119 -17.34 -4.86 -12.83
CA ILE A 119 -17.99 -3.69 -13.46
C ILE A 119 -18.66 -2.79 -12.40
N ASP A 120 -19.06 -3.37 -11.27
CA ASP A 120 -19.74 -2.73 -10.13
C ASP A 120 -18.79 -2.13 -9.07
N GLY A 121 -17.46 -2.28 -9.21
CA GLY A 121 -16.47 -1.78 -8.24
C GLY A 121 -15.49 -0.76 -8.81
N ASN A 122 -15.21 0.34 -8.10
CA ASN A 122 -14.17 1.27 -8.54
C ASN A 122 -12.79 0.60 -8.53
N ALA A 123 -12.02 0.83 -9.59
CA ALA A 123 -10.72 0.23 -9.82
C ALA A 123 -9.61 1.26 -10.15
N GLY A 124 -9.95 2.55 -10.17
CA GLY A 124 -9.15 3.60 -10.83
C GLY A 124 -7.67 3.69 -10.42
N GLY A 125 -7.37 3.62 -9.12
CA GLY A 125 -5.98 3.67 -8.62
C GLY A 125 -5.13 2.52 -9.16
N MET A 126 -5.50 1.29 -8.82
CA MET A 126 -4.83 0.05 -9.21
C MET A 126 -4.72 -0.12 -10.73
N VAL A 127 -5.80 0.13 -11.47
CA VAL A 127 -5.81 0.05 -12.94
C VAL A 127 -4.89 1.11 -13.54
N GLY A 128 -4.86 2.32 -12.96
CA GLY A 128 -3.87 3.34 -13.31
C GLY A 128 -2.43 2.87 -13.16
N MET A 129 -2.12 2.25 -12.02
CA MET A 129 -0.78 1.73 -11.70
C MET A 129 -0.36 0.57 -12.60
N ASN A 130 -1.28 -0.35 -12.92
CA ASN A 130 -0.96 -1.51 -13.76
C ASN A 130 -0.88 -1.16 -15.25
N MET A 131 -1.83 -0.36 -15.74
CA MET A 131 -1.87 0.06 -17.15
C MET A 131 -0.92 1.21 -17.47
N TYR A 132 -0.29 1.83 -16.48
CA TYR A 132 0.45 3.09 -16.63
C TYR A 132 -0.38 4.20 -17.29
N SER A 133 -1.68 4.25 -17.00
CA SER A 133 -2.66 5.15 -17.60
C SER A 133 -2.94 6.38 -16.73
N ASN A 134 -3.90 7.23 -17.11
CA ASN A 134 -4.27 8.46 -16.38
C ASN A 134 -4.65 8.27 -14.90
N GLY A 135 -4.86 7.04 -14.40
CA GLY A 135 -5.03 6.78 -12.96
C GLY A 135 -3.72 6.89 -12.15
N LEU A 136 -2.55 6.76 -12.81
CA LEU A 136 -1.22 7.02 -12.25
C LEU A 136 -0.82 8.49 -12.49
N ALA A 137 -1.60 9.42 -11.92
CA ALA A 137 -1.42 10.87 -12.05
C ALA A 137 -1.20 11.55 -10.69
N ALA A 138 -0.57 12.72 -10.68
CA ALA A 138 -0.26 13.47 -9.45
C ALA A 138 -1.48 13.82 -8.59
N ASN A 139 -2.67 13.95 -9.19
CA ASN A 139 -3.93 14.20 -8.51
C ASN A 139 -4.70 12.92 -8.11
N SER A 140 -4.08 11.75 -8.22
CA SER A 140 -4.69 10.46 -7.87
C SER A 140 -4.85 10.32 -6.36
N GLY A 141 -6.10 10.36 -5.88
CA GLY A 141 -6.44 10.22 -4.45
C GLY A 141 -5.81 9.00 -3.77
N PRO A 142 -5.74 7.81 -4.40
CA PRO A 142 -5.07 6.65 -3.82
C PRO A 142 -3.54 6.79 -3.69
N LEU A 143 -2.86 7.46 -4.64
CA LEU A 143 -1.43 7.77 -4.51
C LEU A 143 -1.19 8.75 -3.35
N THR A 144 -2.00 9.82 -3.28
CA THR A 144 -1.94 10.79 -2.18
C THR A 144 -2.17 10.12 -0.83
N SER A 145 -3.17 9.22 -0.74
CA SER A 145 -3.49 8.50 0.50
C SER A 145 -2.34 7.61 0.98
N MET A 146 -1.62 6.96 0.06
CA MET A 146 -0.47 6.13 0.37
C MET A 146 0.71 6.97 0.87
N TRP A 147 1.04 8.06 0.15
CA TRP A 147 2.06 9.02 0.53
C TRP A 147 1.79 9.61 1.92
N ASP A 148 0.58 10.13 2.16
CA ASP A 148 0.19 10.74 3.43
C ASP A 148 0.26 9.75 4.59
N ASN A 149 -0.20 8.51 4.39
CA ASN A 149 -0.08 7.47 5.43
C ASN A 149 1.39 7.11 5.72
N TYR A 150 2.24 7.00 4.70
CA TYR A 150 3.67 6.74 4.92
C TYR A 150 4.39 7.88 5.64
N TYR A 151 4.10 9.14 5.32
CA TYR A 151 4.64 10.27 6.09
C TYR A 151 4.08 10.37 7.51
N ARG A 152 2.84 9.94 7.76
CA ARG A 152 2.29 9.81 9.12
C ARG A 152 2.97 8.69 9.91
N ALA A 153 3.22 7.53 9.30
CA ALA A 153 3.96 6.44 9.93
C ALA A 153 5.40 6.87 10.29
N ILE A 154 6.11 7.53 9.37
CA ILE A 154 7.44 8.12 9.63
C ILE A 154 7.39 9.14 10.78
N SER A 155 6.36 9.99 10.82
CA SER A 155 6.18 10.97 11.91
C SER A 155 6.02 10.30 13.27
N ASN A 156 5.26 9.20 13.35
CA ASN A 156 5.13 8.42 14.58
C ASN A 156 6.44 7.69 14.94
N CYS A 157 7.18 7.15 13.97
CA CYS A 157 8.52 6.61 14.23
C CYS A 157 9.47 7.67 14.80
N ASN A 158 9.45 8.90 14.24
CA ASN A 158 10.25 10.01 14.74
C ASN A 158 9.94 10.33 16.22
N LEU A 159 8.66 10.30 16.61
CA LEU A 159 8.23 10.50 18.00
C LEU A 159 8.73 9.39 18.93
N VAL A 160 8.59 8.11 18.54
CA VAL A 160 9.09 6.96 19.33
C VAL A 160 10.61 7.04 19.50
N ILE A 161 11.34 7.30 18.41
CA ILE A 161 12.80 7.42 18.43
C ILE A 161 13.22 8.59 19.33
N GLN A 162 12.63 9.78 19.17
CA GLN A 162 12.94 10.95 20.01
C GLN A 162 12.62 10.72 21.50
N ALA A 163 11.48 10.11 21.80
CA ALA A 163 11.10 9.78 23.18
C ALA A 163 12.08 8.80 23.83
N SER A 164 12.57 7.82 23.06
CA SER A 164 13.49 6.79 23.55
C SER A 164 14.89 7.31 23.94
N GLU A 165 15.37 8.42 23.36
CA GLU A 165 16.76 8.88 23.58
C GLU A 165 16.99 9.46 24.97
N SER A 166 15.93 9.92 25.64
CA SER A 166 15.96 10.50 26.97
C SER A 166 14.90 9.91 27.90
N PHE A 167 14.44 8.69 27.62
CA PHE A 167 13.40 8.05 28.41
C PHE A 167 13.88 7.73 29.83
N PRO A 168 13.17 8.15 30.90
CA PRO A 168 13.57 7.89 32.28
C PRO A 168 13.23 6.45 32.69
N THR A 169 14.13 5.51 32.40
CA THR A 169 14.00 4.10 32.79
C THR A 169 14.16 3.92 34.31
N ARG A 170 13.38 3.00 34.90
CA ARG A 170 13.42 2.69 36.34
C ARG A 170 14.21 1.43 36.66
N ASP A 171 14.33 0.53 35.70
CA ASP A 171 15.03 -0.76 35.79
C ASP A 171 15.46 -1.27 34.41
N GLU A 172 16.23 -2.37 34.40
CA GLU A 172 16.77 -3.02 33.19
C GLU A 172 15.66 -3.54 32.25
N SER A 173 14.47 -3.85 32.76
CA SER A 173 13.35 -4.31 31.93
C SER A 173 12.72 -3.15 31.16
N GLU A 174 12.65 -1.96 31.75
CA GLU A 174 12.22 -0.76 31.04
C GLU A 174 13.26 -0.31 30.00
N GLU A 175 14.54 -0.44 30.31
CA GLU A 175 15.64 -0.16 29.37
C GLU A 175 15.60 -1.12 28.17
N ALA A 176 15.45 -2.42 28.40
CA ALA A 176 15.27 -3.39 27.31
C ALA A 176 14.02 -3.09 26.46
N ALA A 177 12.90 -2.72 27.07
CA ALA A 177 11.67 -2.38 26.36
C ALA A 177 11.81 -1.12 25.48
N ILE A 178 12.37 -0.03 26.01
CA ILE A 178 12.51 1.21 25.25
C ILE A 178 13.55 1.09 24.12
N LEU A 179 14.63 0.33 24.33
CA LEU A 179 15.60 0.02 23.29
C LEU A 179 14.99 -0.84 22.17
N LYS A 180 14.17 -1.85 22.51
CA LYS A 180 13.39 -2.63 21.53
C LYS A 180 12.45 -1.74 20.73
N PHE A 181 11.67 -0.87 21.37
CA PHE A 181 10.77 0.06 20.70
C PHE A 181 11.51 1.03 19.75
N ARG A 182 12.71 1.49 20.14
CA ARG A 182 13.59 2.31 19.28
C ARG A 182 14.07 1.54 18.06
N GLY A 183 14.49 0.27 18.23
CA GLY A 183 14.88 -0.62 17.15
C GLY A 183 13.73 -0.90 16.17
N GLU A 184 12.52 -1.18 16.68
CA GLU A 184 11.33 -1.40 15.85
C GLU A 184 10.95 -0.15 15.07
N ALA A 185 10.90 1.03 15.72
CA ALA A 185 10.60 2.30 15.06
C ALA A 185 11.61 2.64 13.97
N LYS A 186 12.90 2.34 14.15
CA LYS A 186 13.95 2.52 13.15
C LYS A 186 13.80 1.57 11.96
N ALA A 187 13.59 0.28 12.21
CA ALA A 187 13.35 -0.70 11.14
C ALA A 187 12.08 -0.37 10.32
N LEU A 188 11.00 0.05 10.99
CA LEU A 188 9.76 0.48 10.32
C LEU A 188 9.95 1.79 9.55
N ARG A 189 10.68 2.77 10.11
CA ARG A 189 11.00 4.04 9.42
C ARG A 189 11.81 3.78 8.14
N ALA A 190 12.82 2.92 8.22
CA ALA A 190 13.62 2.49 7.09
C ALA A 190 12.78 1.74 6.03
N TYR A 191 11.91 0.79 6.43
CA TYR A 191 10.98 0.13 5.52
C TYR A 191 10.07 1.12 4.78
N VAL A 192 9.46 2.08 5.49
CA VAL A 192 8.57 3.06 4.87
C VAL A 192 9.32 4.02 3.94
N TYR A 193 10.54 4.43 4.30
CA TYR A 193 11.39 5.21 3.39
C TYR A 193 11.84 4.42 2.16
N LEU A 194 12.11 3.12 2.27
CA LEU A 194 12.39 2.24 1.12
C LEU A 194 11.20 2.21 0.15
N GLU A 195 9.97 2.02 0.64
CA GLU A 195 8.76 2.07 -0.20
C GLU A 195 8.59 3.41 -0.93
N LEU A 196 8.86 4.52 -0.23
CA LEU A 196 8.78 5.87 -0.80
C LEU A 196 9.88 6.14 -1.84
N VAL A 197 11.14 5.90 -1.50
CA VAL A 197 12.29 6.26 -2.37
C VAL A 197 12.37 5.35 -3.60
N ARG A 198 12.00 4.07 -3.48
CA ARG A 198 11.94 3.15 -4.63
C ARG A 198 10.94 3.65 -5.67
N ARG A 199 9.77 4.14 -5.23
CA ARG A 199 8.66 4.56 -6.12
C ARG A 199 8.74 6.00 -6.58
N TRP A 200 8.83 6.96 -5.66
CA TRP A 200 8.83 8.39 -5.98
C TRP A 200 10.22 8.98 -6.20
N GLU A 201 11.24 8.41 -5.55
CA GLU A 201 12.67 8.80 -5.64
C GLU A 201 12.98 10.20 -5.09
N ASN A 202 12.40 11.26 -5.67
CA ASN A 202 12.51 12.61 -5.14
C ASN A 202 11.45 12.82 -4.05
N ILE A 203 11.85 12.65 -2.79
CA ILE A 203 10.97 12.69 -1.62
C ILE A 203 11.55 13.61 -0.54
N PRO A 204 10.73 14.27 0.31
CA PRO A 204 11.24 15.02 1.45
C PRO A 204 11.74 14.08 2.56
N LEU A 205 12.84 14.47 3.21
CA LEU A 205 13.30 13.84 4.44
C LEU A 205 12.58 14.48 5.63
N ALA A 206 11.67 13.73 6.26
CA ALA A 206 10.93 14.19 7.43
C ALA A 206 11.81 14.11 8.70
N VAL A 207 12.50 15.21 8.99
CA VAL A 207 13.27 15.39 10.23
C VAL A 207 12.35 15.58 11.45
N PRO A 208 12.70 15.02 12.63
CA PRO A 208 12.00 15.32 13.87
C PRO A 208 12.04 16.82 14.18
N LEU A 209 10.90 17.39 14.59
CA LEU A 209 10.83 18.78 15.04
C LEU A 209 11.06 18.85 16.57
N PRO A 210 11.76 19.88 17.08
CA PRO A 210 11.81 20.16 18.52
C PRO A 210 10.40 20.34 19.11
N GLU A 211 10.21 19.95 20.37
CA GLU A 211 8.94 20.14 21.08
C GLU A 211 8.50 21.62 21.06
N GLY A 212 7.22 21.88 20.81
CA GLY A 212 6.68 23.24 20.70
C GLY A 212 6.98 23.96 19.38
N SER A 213 7.61 23.30 18.41
CA SER A 213 7.81 23.88 17.06
C SER A 213 6.47 24.19 16.38
N SER A 214 6.43 25.31 15.66
CA SER A 214 5.30 25.59 14.75
C SER A 214 5.31 24.62 13.56
N PRO A 215 4.14 24.31 12.95
CA PRO A 215 4.08 23.47 11.76
C PRO A 215 4.96 24.03 10.63
N VAL A 216 5.96 23.24 10.22
CA VAL A 216 6.84 23.57 9.10
C VAL A 216 6.05 23.46 7.79
N ARG A 217 6.17 24.48 6.94
CA ARG A 217 5.48 24.56 5.63
C ARG A 217 6.41 24.41 4.44
N GLU A 218 7.71 24.36 4.67
CA GLU A 218 8.74 24.16 3.66
C GLU A 218 9.37 22.78 3.88
N ALA A 219 9.13 21.86 2.94
CA ALA A 219 9.65 20.49 2.98
C ALA A 219 10.48 20.26 1.71
N PRO A 220 11.77 20.64 1.70
CA PRO A 220 12.62 20.43 0.54
C PRO A 220 12.74 18.93 0.22
N LEU A 221 12.77 18.61 -1.06
CA LEU A 221 13.07 17.26 -1.53
C LEU A 221 14.54 16.96 -1.20
N ALA A 222 14.78 15.85 -0.51
CA ALA A 222 16.13 15.37 -0.24
C ALA A 222 16.69 14.69 -1.50
N SER A 223 18.02 14.59 -1.58
CA SER A 223 18.63 13.69 -2.56
C SER A 223 18.34 12.23 -2.16
N PRO A 224 18.22 11.30 -3.12
CA PRO A 224 18.06 9.88 -2.80
C PRO A 224 19.18 9.34 -1.90
N SER A 225 20.41 9.87 -2.02
CA SER A 225 21.54 9.51 -1.15
C SER A 225 21.24 9.79 0.32
N GLU A 226 20.76 11.00 0.66
CA GLU A 226 20.45 11.37 2.06
C GLU A 226 19.33 10.49 2.66
N ILE A 227 18.40 10.00 1.83
CA ILE A 227 17.38 9.04 2.25
C ILE A 227 18.02 7.67 2.54
N TYR A 228 18.88 7.18 1.65
CA TYR A 228 19.59 5.91 1.86
C TYR A 228 20.58 5.96 3.03
N ASP A 229 21.25 7.09 3.27
CA ASP A 229 22.12 7.30 4.43
C ASP A 229 21.33 7.16 5.74
N LEU A 230 20.10 7.70 5.80
CA LEU A 230 19.21 7.50 6.95
C LEU A 230 18.75 6.04 7.06
N ILE A 231 18.35 5.40 5.96
CA ILE A 231 17.92 3.98 5.93
C ILE A 231 19.04 3.09 6.47
N LEU A 232 20.27 3.22 5.96
CA LEU A 232 21.42 2.42 6.40
C LEU A 232 21.76 2.68 7.87
N SER A 233 21.73 3.94 8.31
CA SER A 233 21.98 4.31 9.72
C SER A 233 20.94 3.72 10.67
N ASP A 234 19.65 3.86 10.34
CA ASP A 234 18.56 3.32 11.15
C ASP A 234 18.59 1.78 11.22
N LEU A 235 18.84 1.11 10.10
CA LEU A 235 18.88 -0.35 10.07
C LEU A 235 20.13 -0.91 10.77
N THR A 236 21.29 -0.25 10.65
CA THR A 236 22.50 -0.65 11.38
C THR A 236 22.27 -0.58 12.89
N GLU A 237 21.64 0.49 13.39
CA GLU A 237 21.31 0.59 14.81
C GLU A 237 20.18 -0.40 15.19
N ALA A 238 19.20 -0.63 14.33
CA ALA A 238 18.14 -1.61 14.57
C ALA A 238 18.66 -3.07 14.65
N VAL A 239 19.69 -3.44 13.89
CA VAL A 239 20.34 -4.76 14.00
C VAL A 239 20.94 -5.00 15.39
N GLU A 240 21.47 -3.96 16.03
CA GLU A 240 22.02 -4.06 17.39
C GLU A 240 20.92 -4.09 18.47
N LEU A 241 19.82 -3.34 18.26
CA LEU A 241 18.73 -3.19 19.24
C LEU A 241 17.66 -4.30 19.19
N LEU A 242 17.46 -4.95 18.03
CA LEU A 242 16.37 -5.92 17.86
C LEU A 242 16.78 -7.34 18.26
N PRO A 243 15.87 -8.11 18.89
CA PRO A 243 16.08 -9.53 19.14
C PRO A 243 16.12 -10.33 17.83
N ARG A 244 16.74 -11.51 17.87
CA ARG A 244 16.58 -12.50 16.80
C ARG A 244 15.15 -13.05 16.82
N ARG A 245 14.68 -13.60 15.70
CA ARG A 245 13.30 -14.09 15.64
C ARG A 245 13.06 -15.33 16.53
N ALA A 246 14.07 -16.14 16.81
CA ALA A 246 13.97 -17.22 17.79
C ALA A 246 13.82 -16.73 19.25
N GLU A 247 14.04 -15.43 19.51
CA GLU A 247 13.94 -14.79 20.82
C GLU A 247 12.61 -14.00 20.97
N SER A 248 11.76 -13.99 19.95
CA SER A 248 10.44 -13.33 19.95
C SER A 248 9.33 -14.22 19.38
N SER A 249 8.09 -13.98 19.81
CA SER A 249 6.89 -14.63 19.27
C SER A 249 6.26 -13.84 18.13
N GLY A 250 5.75 -14.54 17.10
CA GLY A 250 4.92 -13.97 16.04
C GLY A 250 5.67 -13.26 14.92
N VAL A 251 5.02 -13.13 13.75
CA VAL A 251 5.60 -12.56 12.50
C VAL A 251 5.46 -11.04 12.37
N GLY A 252 4.77 -10.40 13.30
CA GLY A 252 4.29 -9.01 13.15
C GLY A 252 5.27 -7.90 13.54
N ALA A 253 6.32 -8.20 14.30
CA ALA A 253 7.28 -7.20 14.78
C ALA A 253 8.64 -7.32 14.05
N PRO A 254 9.35 -6.21 13.77
CA PRO A 254 10.73 -6.25 13.29
C PRO A 254 11.63 -7.08 14.19
N SER A 255 12.43 -7.91 13.54
CA SER A 255 13.50 -8.71 14.15
C SER A 255 14.84 -8.29 13.57
N LYS A 256 15.93 -8.76 14.18
CA LYS A 256 17.29 -8.64 13.62
C LYS A 256 17.39 -9.15 12.17
N GLY A 257 16.64 -10.21 11.84
CA GLY A 257 16.58 -10.73 10.47
C GLY A 257 15.87 -9.80 9.50
N LEU A 258 14.79 -9.13 9.91
CA LEU A 258 14.15 -8.11 9.07
C LEU A 258 15.10 -6.93 8.83
N ALA A 259 15.78 -6.43 9.87
CA ALA A 259 16.70 -5.32 9.72
C ALA A 259 17.87 -5.65 8.76
N ASN A 260 18.44 -6.85 8.85
CA ASN A 260 19.45 -7.33 7.89
C ASN A 260 18.89 -7.52 6.47
N LEU A 261 17.66 -8.04 6.32
CA LEU A 261 17.05 -8.19 4.99
C LEU A 261 16.79 -6.82 4.33
N LEU A 262 16.38 -5.81 5.10
CA LEU A 262 16.24 -4.43 4.63
C LEU A 262 17.61 -3.78 4.32
N LEU A 263 18.68 -4.14 5.04
CA LEU A 263 20.06 -3.72 4.70
C LEU A 263 20.52 -4.34 3.37
N MET A 264 20.22 -5.62 3.14
CA MET A 264 20.49 -6.28 1.86
C MET A 264 19.77 -5.54 0.72
N GLU A 265 18.47 -5.30 0.87
CA GLU A 265 17.63 -4.56 -0.08
C GLU A 265 18.16 -3.14 -0.38
N ALA A 266 18.50 -2.36 0.65
CA ALA A 266 19.05 -1.02 0.49
C ALA A 266 20.44 -1.01 -0.18
N ASN A 267 21.32 -1.94 0.20
CA ASN A 267 22.64 -2.05 -0.42
C ASN A 267 22.58 -2.54 -1.86
N MET A 268 21.60 -3.39 -2.22
CA MET A 268 21.35 -3.74 -3.62
C MET A 268 20.96 -2.51 -4.45
N ASP A 269 20.06 -1.64 -3.94
CA ASP A 269 19.67 -0.41 -4.65
C ASP A 269 20.84 0.56 -4.86
N LEU A 270 21.79 0.61 -3.92
CA LEU A 270 22.99 1.44 -4.01
C LEU A 270 24.12 0.85 -4.87
N GLY A 271 24.07 -0.44 -5.18
CA GLY A 271 25.16 -1.16 -5.85
C GLY A 271 26.29 -1.63 -4.91
N ASN A 272 26.05 -1.64 -3.60
CA ASN A 272 26.99 -2.11 -2.57
C ASN A 272 26.93 -3.64 -2.47
N TRP A 273 27.31 -4.35 -3.52
CA TRP A 273 27.10 -5.80 -3.66
C TRP A 273 27.73 -6.63 -2.52
N ALA A 274 28.89 -6.21 -2.01
CA ALA A 274 29.56 -6.89 -0.90
C ALA A 274 28.78 -6.77 0.42
N ASP A 275 28.26 -5.58 0.73
CA ASP A 275 27.48 -5.33 1.94
C ASP A 275 26.09 -5.98 1.85
N ALA A 276 25.49 -5.98 0.65
CA ALA A 276 24.26 -6.71 0.38
C ALA A 276 24.43 -8.23 0.59
N ALA A 277 25.52 -8.81 0.07
CA ALA A 277 25.84 -10.22 0.27
C ALA A 277 26.11 -10.53 1.75
N ALA A 278 26.84 -9.68 2.48
CA ALA A 278 27.07 -9.84 3.92
C ALA A 278 25.77 -9.80 4.73
N ALA A 279 24.85 -8.89 4.39
CA ALA A 279 23.54 -8.80 5.03
C ALA A 279 22.64 -10.02 4.73
N ALA A 280 22.70 -10.57 3.50
CA ALA A 280 22.03 -11.83 3.16
C ALA A 280 22.57 -13.00 3.99
N GLU A 281 23.91 -13.14 4.09
CA GLU A 281 24.55 -14.15 4.95
C GLU A 281 24.19 -13.97 6.43
N ALA A 282 24.02 -12.74 6.92
CA ALA A 282 23.59 -12.49 8.30
C ALA A 282 22.18 -13.04 8.57
N VAL A 283 21.25 -12.95 7.61
CA VAL A 283 19.92 -13.58 7.72
C VAL A 283 20.03 -15.11 7.67
N ILE A 284 20.82 -15.65 6.74
CA ILE A 284 21.01 -17.10 6.54
C ILE A 284 21.64 -17.78 7.77
N ASN A 285 22.58 -17.10 8.44
CA ASN A 285 23.32 -17.64 9.58
C ASN A 285 22.73 -17.27 10.96
N ASP A 286 21.60 -16.54 11.02
CA ASP A 286 20.95 -16.10 12.28
C ASP A 286 20.42 -17.28 13.14
N GLY A 287 20.04 -18.38 12.47
CA GLY A 287 19.53 -19.60 13.09
C GLY A 287 18.07 -19.55 13.54
N SER A 288 17.36 -18.43 13.35
CA SER A 288 15.92 -18.34 13.65
C SER A 288 15.00 -18.86 12.55
N TYR A 289 15.52 -19.00 11.32
CA TYR A 289 14.74 -19.25 10.12
C TYR A 289 15.08 -20.59 9.48
N GLU A 290 14.12 -21.18 8.78
CA GLU A 290 14.33 -22.36 7.95
C GLU A 290 13.44 -22.24 6.69
N LEU A 291 13.85 -22.84 5.57
CA LEU A 291 12.97 -22.95 4.40
C LEU A 291 11.92 -24.01 4.71
N GLN A 292 10.64 -23.64 4.59
CA GLN A 292 9.52 -24.54 4.79
C GLN A 292 9.23 -25.33 3.51
N SER A 293 8.47 -26.42 3.62
CA SER A 293 7.94 -27.10 2.44
C SER A 293 6.96 -26.19 1.68
N LEU A 294 6.81 -26.43 0.37
CA LEU A 294 6.05 -25.54 -0.54
C LEU A 294 4.58 -25.41 -0.10
N ASP A 295 4.01 -26.50 0.42
CA ASP A 295 2.65 -26.64 0.92
C ASP A 295 2.44 -25.95 2.27
N TYR A 296 3.48 -25.84 3.10
CA TYR A 296 3.39 -25.18 4.40
C TYR A 296 3.60 -23.66 4.35
N ILE A 297 4.49 -23.13 3.49
CA ILE A 297 4.81 -21.68 3.47
C ILE A 297 3.58 -20.79 3.23
N PHE A 298 2.72 -21.14 2.28
CA PHE A 298 1.45 -20.44 2.04
C PHE A 298 0.22 -21.23 2.51
N GLY A 299 0.44 -22.40 3.12
CA GLY A 299 -0.59 -23.23 3.72
C GLY A 299 -1.32 -22.55 4.88
N LEU A 300 -2.45 -23.14 5.27
CA LEU A 300 -3.34 -22.62 6.30
C LEU A 300 -3.41 -23.56 7.52
N GLU A 301 -2.56 -24.59 7.55
CA GLU A 301 -2.43 -25.53 8.67
C GLU A 301 -2.07 -24.79 9.96
N GLY A 302 -2.83 -25.05 11.04
CA GLY A 302 -2.67 -24.35 12.32
C GLY A 302 -3.20 -22.91 12.34
N GLY A 303 -3.77 -22.40 11.24
CA GLY A 303 -4.35 -21.07 11.17
C GLY A 303 -3.37 -19.97 11.58
N LYS A 304 -3.80 -19.05 12.46
CA LYS A 304 -2.93 -17.98 12.98
C LYS A 304 -1.68 -18.52 13.68
N GLU A 305 -1.81 -19.55 14.52
CA GLU A 305 -0.67 -20.09 15.27
C GLU A 305 0.35 -20.75 14.31
N GLY A 306 -0.12 -21.40 13.24
CA GLY A 306 0.73 -21.91 12.16
C GLY A 306 1.44 -20.79 11.38
N GLU A 307 0.67 -19.81 10.90
CA GLU A 307 1.20 -18.62 10.19
C GLU A 307 2.23 -17.84 11.04
N GLU A 308 2.03 -17.75 12.36
CA GLU A 308 2.92 -17.01 13.27
C GLU A 308 4.15 -17.80 13.75
N SER A 309 4.10 -19.14 13.70
CA SER A 309 5.21 -20.04 14.04
C SER A 309 6.04 -20.48 12.83
N ASN A 310 5.54 -20.26 11.61
CA ASN A 310 6.25 -20.52 10.36
C ASN A 310 7.61 -19.79 10.32
N LYS A 311 8.70 -20.58 10.32
CA LYS A 311 10.07 -20.06 10.37
C LYS A 311 10.64 -19.58 9.03
N GLU A 312 9.91 -19.70 7.92
CA GLU A 312 10.30 -19.03 6.68
C GLU A 312 9.81 -17.58 6.68
N ILE A 313 8.75 -17.22 7.42
CA ILE A 313 8.26 -15.85 7.46
C ILE A 313 9.14 -14.98 8.36
N ILE A 314 9.83 -14.00 7.74
CA ILE A 314 10.63 -12.99 8.45
C ILE A 314 9.73 -11.87 8.99
N PHE A 315 8.80 -11.38 8.16
CA PHE A 315 7.86 -10.32 8.53
C PHE A 315 6.56 -10.37 7.71
N SER A 316 5.43 -10.24 8.41
CA SER A 316 4.10 -10.07 7.82
C SER A 316 3.35 -8.92 8.47
N TRP A 317 2.51 -8.23 7.70
CA TRP A 317 1.49 -7.37 8.28
C TRP A 317 0.40 -8.24 8.92
N VAL A 318 0.27 -8.12 10.25
CA VAL A 318 -0.72 -8.90 11.00
C VAL A 318 -2.12 -8.31 10.82
N PHE A 319 -3.05 -9.19 10.49
CA PHE A 319 -4.48 -8.92 10.43
C PHE A 319 -5.17 -9.89 11.38
N ASP A 320 -5.69 -9.40 12.50
CA ASP A 320 -6.39 -10.22 13.49
C ASP A 320 -7.59 -9.42 14.03
N PRO A 321 -8.82 -9.95 13.93
CA PRO A 321 -10.00 -9.27 14.47
C PRO A 321 -9.94 -9.07 15.99
N ALA A 322 -9.17 -9.88 16.74
CA ALA A 322 -9.02 -9.74 18.19
C ALA A 322 -8.27 -8.46 18.59
N ILE A 323 -7.32 -7.98 17.77
CA ILE A 323 -6.63 -6.69 17.95
C ILE A 323 -7.34 -5.52 17.25
N GLN A 324 -8.61 -5.70 16.87
CA GLN A 324 -9.42 -4.72 16.12
C GLN A 324 -8.83 -4.33 14.74
N ALA A 325 -7.98 -5.17 14.16
CA ALA A 325 -7.52 -4.95 12.79
C ALA A 325 -8.70 -5.03 11.83
N ARG A 326 -8.78 -4.08 10.89
CA ARG A 326 -9.71 -4.19 9.75
C ARG A 326 -9.18 -5.27 8.79
N PRO A 327 -10.05 -6.04 8.14
CA PRO A 327 -9.60 -7.09 7.23
C PRO A 327 -8.88 -6.52 6.00
N GLN A 328 -7.91 -7.28 5.48
CA GLN A 328 -7.20 -6.96 4.24
C GLN A 328 -7.98 -7.45 3.02
N ARG A 329 -7.65 -6.90 1.86
CA ARG A 329 -8.33 -7.20 0.59
C ARG A 329 -7.49 -7.97 -0.42
N THR A 330 -6.19 -8.15 -0.15
CA THR A 330 -5.22 -8.87 -0.97
C THR A 330 -5.70 -10.27 -1.35
N VAL A 331 -6.35 -11.00 -0.43
CA VAL A 331 -7.05 -12.28 -0.66
C VAL A 331 -7.90 -12.30 -1.93
N GLN A 332 -8.50 -11.17 -2.28
CA GLN A 332 -9.41 -10.94 -3.41
C GLN A 332 -8.83 -11.01 -4.82
N MET A 333 -7.63 -10.47 -4.91
CA MET A 333 -7.30 -9.58 -6.03
C MET A 333 -6.96 -10.33 -7.30
N PHE A 334 -6.42 -11.53 -7.12
CA PHE A 334 -6.04 -12.46 -8.16
C PHE A 334 -7.13 -13.50 -8.45
N VAL A 335 -8.16 -13.61 -7.61
CA VAL A 335 -9.23 -14.61 -7.81
C VAL A 335 -10.11 -14.17 -8.99
N PRO A 336 -10.16 -14.95 -10.10
CA PRO A 336 -10.94 -14.60 -11.28
C PRO A 336 -12.44 -14.71 -11.01
N LEU A 337 -13.30 -14.19 -11.90
CA LEU A 337 -14.75 -14.12 -11.66
C LEU A 337 -15.45 -15.46 -11.97
N TYR A 338 -14.89 -16.54 -11.44
CA TYR A 338 -15.28 -17.93 -11.66
C TYR A 338 -16.73 -18.19 -11.24
N ASP A 339 -17.19 -17.49 -10.20
CA ASP A 339 -18.51 -17.59 -9.58
C ASP A 339 -19.67 -17.09 -10.47
N ARG A 340 -19.34 -16.70 -11.71
CA ARG A 340 -20.29 -16.38 -12.78
C ARG A 340 -20.47 -17.53 -13.76
N VAL A 341 -19.53 -18.47 -13.82
CA VAL A 341 -19.60 -19.65 -14.69
C VAL A 341 -20.65 -20.62 -14.13
N PRO A 342 -21.66 -21.02 -14.91
CA PRO A 342 -22.72 -21.88 -14.40
C PRO A 342 -22.15 -23.23 -13.97
N GLY A 343 -22.49 -23.67 -12.76
CA GLY A 343 -21.97 -24.89 -12.15
C GLY A 343 -20.64 -24.75 -11.38
N VAL A 344 -20.04 -23.56 -11.32
CA VAL A 344 -18.89 -23.26 -10.45
C VAL A 344 -19.35 -22.33 -9.31
N ALA A 345 -19.65 -22.94 -8.16
CA ALA A 345 -20.21 -22.29 -6.99
C ALA A 345 -19.14 -21.54 -6.16
N ARG A 346 -19.58 -20.49 -5.46
CA ARG A 346 -18.71 -19.64 -4.65
C ARG A 346 -18.35 -20.29 -3.30
N THR A 347 -17.53 -21.33 -3.32
CA THR A 347 -17.02 -22.00 -2.11
C THR A 347 -15.65 -21.42 -1.68
N LEU A 348 -15.24 -21.64 -0.42
CA LEU A 348 -13.91 -21.25 0.07
C LEU A 348 -12.77 -22.00 -0.65
N GLU A 349 -13.00 -23.24 -1.07
CA GLU A 349 -12.09 -24.07 -1.89
C GLU A 349 -11.91 -23.53 -3.33
N GLN A 350 -12.91 -22.82 -3.85
CA GLN A 350 -12.82 -22.13 -5.14
C GLN A 350 -12.32 -20.67 -4.98
N GLY A 351 -12.38 -20.08 -3.78
CA GLY A 351 -11.74 -18.78 -3.47
C GLY A 351 -12.65 -17.77 -2.78
N ALA A 352 -13.87 -18.18 -2.43
CA ALA A 352 -14.95 -17.32 -1.97
C ALA A 352 -15.17 -16.15 -2.93
N ARG A 353 -15.68 -15.02 -2.46
CA ARG A 353 -16.04 -13.89 -3.32
C ARG A 353 -14.84 -13.33 -4.12
N PRO A 354 -14.88 -13.38 -5.46
CA PRO A 354 -13.76 -12.95 -6.30
C PRO A 354 -13.90 -11.50 -6.78
N TRP A 355 -12.76 -10.84 -7.05
CA TRP A 355 -12.72 -9.48 -7.62
C TRP A 355 -12.00 -9.35 -8.97
N SER A 356 -11.14 -10.30 -9.34
CA SER A 356 -10.37 -10.33 -10.61
C SER A 356 -9.78 -8.96 -10.98
N ARG A 357 -8.97 -8.39 -10.07
CA ARG A 357 -8.31 -7.10 -10.31
C ARG A 357 -7.01 -7.28 -11.07
N LEU A 358 -6.22 -8.27 -10.69
CA LEU A 358 -5.01 -8.69 -11.38
C LEU A 358 -5.12 -10.16 -11.78
N SER A 359 -4.30 -10.55 -12.73
CA SER A 359 -4.05 -11.95 -13.10
C SER A 359 -2.57 -12.11 -13.40
N PRO A 360 -1.95 -13.29 -13.15
CA PRO A 360 -0.58 -13.54 -13.58
C PRO A 360 -0.46 -13.46 -15.11
N SER A 361 0.59 -12.81 -15.61
CA SER A 361 0.78 -12.64 -17.06
C SER A 361 1.00 -13.99 -17.75
N PRO A 362 0.72 -14.10 -19.07
CA PRO A 362 1.06 -15.30 -19.84
C PRO A 362 2.54 -15.68 -19.74
N TYR A 363 3.43 -14.69 -19.60
CA TYR A 363 4.86 -14.89 -19.40
C TYR A 363 5.18 -15.59 -18.07
N TYR A 364 4.52 -15.23 -16.97
CA TYR A 364 4.74 -15.87 -15.67
C TYR A 364 4.56 -17.39 -15.76
N TRP A 365 3.51 -17.86 -16.46
CA TRP A 365 3.26 -19.29 -16.65
C TRP A 365 4.29 -19.99 -17.53
N THR A 366 4.91 -19.29 -18.49
CA THR A 366 6.00 -19.87 -19.31
C THR A 366 7.30 -20.10 -18.55
N LEU A 367 7.41 -19.64 -17.30
CA LEU A 367 8.59 -19.88 -16.48
C LEU A 367 8.61 -21.27 -15.85
N PHE A 368 7.46 -21.87 -15.56
CA PHE A 368 7.40 -23.12 -14.79
C PHE A 368 7.54 -24.35 -15.70
N ASP A 369 8.41 -25.27 -15.30
CA ASP A 369 8.45 -26.63 -15.82
C ASP A 369 7.25 -27.43 -15.25
N GLU A 370 6.80 -28.50 -15.94
CA GLU A 370 5.62 -29.28 -15.52
C GLU A 370 5.82 -30.00 -14.17
N ASP A 371 7.06 -30.23 -13.75
CA ASP A 371 7.47 -30.86 -12.49
C ASP A 371 8.02 -29.87 -11.44
N ASP A 372 7.97 -28.56 -11.69
CA ASP A 372 8.22 -27.55 -10.65
C ASP A 372 7.06 -27.57 -9.64
N GLY A 373 7.30 -28.12 -8.45
CA GLY A 373 6.27 -28.29 -7.41
C GLY A 373 5.60 -26.99 -6.96
N ARG A 374 6.17 -25.81 -7.26
CA ARG A 374 5.55 -24.51 -7.00
C ARG A 374 4.34 -24.26 -7.90
N LEU A 375 4.29 -24.88 -9.09
CA LEU A 375 3.20 -24.69 -10.03
C LEU A 375 1.87 -25.13 -9.43
N ASP A 376 1.75 -26.40 -9.02
CA ASP A 376 0.52 -26.93 -8.41
C ASP A 376 0.31 -26.45 -6.96
N THR A 377 1.38 -26.17 -6.21
CA THR A 377 1.27 -25.85 -4.77
C THR A 377 0.91 -24.39 -4.50
N TRP A 378 1.35 -23.45 -5.34
CA TRP A 378 1.14 -22.00 -5.12
C TRP A 378 0.11 -21.37 -6.09
N HIS A 379 -0.53 -22.19 -6.92
CA HIS A 379 -1.48 -21.73 -7.91
C HIS A 379 -2.71 -22.65 -8.00
N LYS A 380 -3.85 -22.06 -8.35
CA LYS A 380 -5.02 -22.82 -8.79
C LYS A 380 -5.06 -22.72 -10.31
N ILE A 381 -4.64 -23.81 -10.96
CA ILE A 381 -4.62 -23.91 -12.42
C ILE A 381 -6.00 -24.27 -12.97
N ASN A 382 -6.77 -25.09 -12.24
CA ASN A 382 -8.06 -25.61 -12.66
C ASN A 382 -9.22 -25.17 -11.75
N TRP A 383 -10.36 -25.00 -12.38
CA TRP A 383 -11.64 -24.61 -11.79
C TRP A 383 -12.63 -25.75 -12.02
N TYR A 384 -13.35 -26.17 -10.99
CA TYR A 384 -14.14 -27.41 -11.03
C TYR A 384 -15.63 -27.11 -10.98
N ILE A 385 -16.44 -27.95 -11.62
CA ILE A 385 -17.89 -27.98 -11.43
C ILE A 385 -18.16 -28.59 -10.05
N ASP A 386 -18.96 -27.92 -9.24
CA ASP A 386 -19.39 -28.35 -7.91
C ASP A 386 -20.91 -28.15 -7.69
N ASP A 387 -21.60 -27.48 -8.62
CA ASP A 387 -23.07 -27.39 -8.70
C ASP A 387 -23.56 -27.97 -10.05
N GLU A 388 -23.84 -29.27 -10.09
CA GLU A 388 -24.36 -29.94 -11.30
C GLU A 388 -25.72 -29.40 -11.75
N GLU A 389 -26.55 -28.86 -10.83
CA GLU A 389 -27.87 -28.34 -11.17
C GLU A 389 -27.80 -26.99 -11.90
N ALA A 390 -26.70 -26.25 -11.72
CA ALA A 390 -26.43 -25.00 -12.42
C ALA A 390 -25.67 -25.16 -13.75
N VAL A 391 -25.30 -26.36 -14.18
CA VAL A 391 -24.63 -26.60 -15.47
C VAL A 391 -25.54 -26.20 -16.65
N MET A 392 -24.97 -25.63 -17.72
CA MET A 392 -25.74 -25.20 -18.89
C MET A 392 -26.48 -26.34 -19.59
N GLU A 393 -27.70 -26.08 -20.05
CA GLU A 393 -28.49 -27.02 -20.86
C GLU A 393 -27.69 -27.49 -22.09
N GLY A 394 -27.68 -28.80 -22.33
CA GLY A 394 -26.95 -29.44 -23.42
C GLY A 394 -25.51 -29.86 -23.10
N TRP A 395 -25.00 -29.54 -21.91
CA TRP A 395 -23.72 -30.03 -21.40
C TRP A 395 -23.90 -31.15 -20.36
N ASP A 396 -23.03 -32.15 -20.39
CA ASP A 396 -23.04 -33.28 -19.44
C ASP A 396 -21.77 -33.25 -18.58
N LEU A 397 -21.61 -32.19 -17.79
CA LEU A 397 -20.56 -32.05 -16.79
C LEU A 397 -21.06 -32.54 -15.43
N LYS A 398 -20.15 -33.00 -14.57
CA LYS A 398 -20.39 -33.58 -13.25
C LYS A 398 -19.54 -32.92 -12.17
N ASN A 399 -19.88 -33.14 -10.91
CA ASN A 399 -19.09 -32.66 -9.79
C ASN A 399 -17.66 -33.20 -9.85
N GLY A 400 -16.67 -32.31 -9.83
CA GLY A 400 -15.25 -32.60 -10.02
C GLY A 400 -14.74 -32.48 -11.46
N ASP A 401 -15.61 -32.30 -12.47
CA ASP A 401 -15.16 -32.02 -13.84
C ASP A 401 -14.57 -30.61 -13.93
N ILE A 402 -13.57 -30.41 -14.80
CA ILE A 402 -12.98 -29.09 -15.03
C ILE A 402 -13.95 -28.22 -15.85
N ALA A 403 -14.19 -26.99 -15.40
CA ALA A 403 -14.88 -25.94 -16.13
C ALA A 403 -14.03 -25.45 -17.32
N THR A 404 -14.02 -26.25 -18.40
CA THR A 404 -13.12 -26.07 -19.54
C THR A 404 -13.29 -24.72 -20.24
N LYS A 405 -12.24 -24.26 -20.92
CA LYS A 405 -12.29 -23.05 -21.75
C LYS A 405 -13.40 -23.10 -22.81
N GLU A 406 -13.72 -24.27 -23.36
CA GLU A 406 -14.81 -24.43 -24.32
C GLU A 406 -16.17 -24.16 -23.67
N TYR A 407 -16.41 -24.74 -22.49
CA TYR A 407 -17.62 -24.51 -21.69
C TYR A 407 -17.80 -23.03 -21.31
N VAL A 408 -16.73 -22.39 -20.82
CA VAL A 408 -16.74 -20.99 -20.40
C VAL A 408 -16.95 -20.03 -21.57
N LEU A 409 -16.35 -20.29 -22.74
CA LEU A 409 -16.58 -19.49 -23.94
C LEU A 409 -17.99 -19.68 -24.52
N ALA A 410 -18.52 -20.91 -24.45
CA ALA A 410 -19.90 -21.19 -24.84
C ALA A 410 -20.90 -20.46 -23.92
N TRP A 411 -20.64 -20.41 -22.61
CA TRP A 411 -21.43 -19.62 -21.68
C TRP A 411 -21.33 -18.12 -21.95
N ALA A 412 -20.12 -17.61 -22.21
CA ALA A 412 -19.93 -16.17 -22.42
C ALA A 412 -20.80 -15.62 -23.55
N ASP A 413 -20.97 -16.37 -24.65
CA ASP A 413 -21.82 -16.05 -25.82
C ASP A 413 -21.76 -14.56 -26.24
N GLY A 414 -20.54 -14.09 -26.54
CA GLY A 414 -20.29 -12.71 -26.97
C GLY A 414 -20.34 -11.65 -25.87
N ARG A 415 -20.65 -12.01 -24.61
CA ARG A 415 -20.41 -11.17 -23.42
C ARG A 415 -18.92 -11.18 -23.11
N ASP A 416 -18.21 -10.27 -23.78
CA ASP A 416 -16.76 -10.05 -23.73
C ASP A 416 -15.92 -11.31 -24.04
N ARG A 417 -15.40 -11.42 -25.27
CA ARG A 417 -14.71 -12.64 -25.73
C ARG A 417 -13.33 -12.84 -25.09
N GLU A 418 -12.83 -11.84 -24.36
CA GLU A 418 -11.62 -11.87 -23.52
C GLU A 418 -11.92 -12.37 -22.09
N ALA A 419 -13.12 -12.94 -21.87
CA ALA A 419 -13.67 -13.55 -20.67
C ALA A 419 -12.73 -14.50 -19.88
N ARG A 420 -11.85 -13.94 -19.05
CA ARG A 420 -10.96 -14.68 -18.14
C ARG A 420 -11.65 -14.99 -16.81
N TYR A 421 -12.71 -15.80 -16.88
CA TYR A 421 -13.51 -16.18 -15.71
C TYR A 421 -12.88 -17.32 -14.89
N THR A 422 -12.18 -18.24 -15.54
CA THR A 422 -11.50 -19.40 -14.92
C THR A 422 -10.03 -19.47 -15.32
N GLU A 423 -9.36 -18.33 -15.36
CA GLU A 423 -7.91 -18.28 -15.61
C GLU A 423 -7.13 -18.91 -14.45
N PRO A 424 -5.96 -19.53 -14.71
CA PRO A 424 -5.00 -19.90 -13.67
C PRO A 424 -4.64 -18.70 -12.81
N THR A 425 -4.45 -18.91 -11.51
CA THR A 425 -4.17 -17.82 -10.57
C THR A 425 -3.28 -18.23 -9.40
N THR A 426 -2.67 -17.27 -8.71
CA THR A 426 -1.85 -17.52 -7.51
C THR A 426 -2.71 -17.62 -6.24
N ILE A 427 -2.36 -18.57 -5.36
CA ILE A 427 -3.03 -18.80 -4.07
C ILE A 427 -2.19 -18.34 -2.87
N LYS A 428 -1.06 -17.65 -3.09
CA LYS A 428 -0.15 -17.19 -2.02
C LYS A 428 -0.82 -16.29 -0.96
N ASN A 429 -1.95 -15.67 -1.29
CA ASN A 429 -2.77 -14.84 -0.40
C ASN A 429 -4.14 -15.47 -0.06
N TRP A 430 -4.40 -16.73 -0.38
CA TRP A 430 -5.72 -17.37 -0.23
C TRP A 430 -6.10 -17.60 1.23
N GLU A 431 -7.39 -17.67 1.53
CA GLU A 431 -7.92 -17.98 2.85
C GLU A 431 -9.12 -18.95 2.75
N ASP A 432 -9.13 -20.01 3.55
CA ASP A 432 -10.12 -21.09 3.61
C ASP A 432 -11.19 -20.92 4.70
N GLY A 433 -11.24 -19.73 5.32
CA GLY A 433 -12.15 -19.40 6.41
C GLY A 433 -11.60 -19.70 7.82
N THR A 434 -10.41 -20.30 7.95
CA THR A 434 -9.76 -20.53 9.26
C THR A 434 -9.52 -19.25 10.06
N TYR A 435 -9.48 -18.08 9.40
CA TYR A 435 -9.27 -16.76 10.02
C TYR A 435 -10.58 -15.95 10.11
N GLY A 436 -11.73 -16.56 9.82
CA GLY A 436 -13.07 -15.97 9.97
C GLY A 436 -13.72 -15.45 8.68
N ARG A 437 -13.04 -15.52 7.52
CA ARG A 437 -13.64 -15.18 6.22
C ARG A 437 -14.77 -16.15 5.85
N THR A 438 -15.91 -15.63 5.39
CA THR A 438 -16.99 -16.44 4.80
C THR A 438 -16.95 -16.40 3.26
N GLU A 439 -17.71 -17.30 2.64
CA GLU A 439 -17.91 -17.33 1.18
C GLU A 439 -18.44 -16.01 0.59
N ALA A 440 -19.18 -15.23 1.38
CA ALA A 440 -19.74 -13.95 0.98
C ALA A 440 -18.72 -12.79 1.02
N ASP A 441 -17.57 -12.98 1.69
CA ASP A 441 -16.67 -11.90 2.09
C ASP A 441 -15.59 -11.57 1.06
N ALA A 442 -15.57 -10.28 0.72
CA ALA A 442 -14.65 -9.60 -0.18
C ALA A 442 -13.40 -9.07 0.56
N GLU A 443 -13.02 -9.73 1.64
CA GLU A 443 -11.99 -9.31 2.58
C GLU A 443 -11.66 -10.49 3.51
N GLY A 444 -10.46 -10.51 4.09
CA GLY A 444 -9.97 -11.63 4.90
C GLY A 444 -8.99 -11.17 5.98
N PHE A 445 -8.67 -12.09 6.89
CA PHE A 445 -7.81 -11.85 8.04
C PHE A 445 -6.49 -12.63 7.98
N ARG A 446 -6.23 -13.46 6.97
CA ARG A 446 -4.86 -14.01 6.78
C ARG A 446 -3.82 -12.87 6.70
N ASN A 447 -2.64 -13.05 7.30
CA ASN A 447 -1.61 -12.02 7.29
C ASN A 447 -1.10 -11.78 5.86
N VAL A 448 -0.59 -10.57 5.60
CA VAL A 448 0.11 -10.30 4.33
C VAL A 448 1.59 -10.50 4.57
N ILE A 449 2.12 -11.63 4.09
CA ILE A 449 3.56 -11.93 4.08
C ILE A 449 4.26 -10.89 3.21
N VAL A 450 5.23 -10.18 3.77
CA VAL A 450 6.00 -9.14 3.07
C VAL A 450 7.42 -9.61 2.82
N TYR A 451 8.03 -10.29 3.79
CA TYR A 451 9.41 -10.76 3.71
C TYR A 451 9.52 -12.17 4.27
N ARG A 452 10.20 -13.04 3.53
CA ARG A 452 10.43 -14.44 3.91
C ARG A 452 11.83 -14.91 3.54
N TYR A 453 12.27 -16.00 4.15
CA TYR A 453 13.64 -16.47 4.20
C TYR A 453 14.24 -16.73 2.81
N ALA A 454 13.46 -17.27 1.87
CA ALA A 454 13.89 -17.45 0.48
C ALA A 454 14.37 -16.16 -0.21
N GLN A 455 13.94 -14.96 0.23
CA GLN A 455 14.42 -13.70 -0.32
C GLN A 455 15.91 -13.46 -0.03
N ALA A 456 16.43 -13.93 1.12
CA ALA A 456 17.86 -13.91 1.41
C ALA A 456 18.67 -14.85 0.49
N PHE A 457 18.08 -15.94 -0.01
CA PHE A 457 18.72 -16.83 -0.97
C PHE A 457 18.70 -16.24 -2.38
N ILE A 458 17.54 -15.80 -2.87
CA ILE A 458 17.38 -15.28 -4.24
C ILE A 458 18.12 -13.95 -4.42
N VAL A 459 17.90 -12.97 -3.53
CA VAL A 459 18.55 -11.65 -3.64
C VAL A 459 20.00 -11.73 -3.16
N GLY A 460 20.32 -12.61 -2.21
CA GLY A 460 21.70 -12.92 -1.82
C GLY A 460 22.50 -13.59 -2.95
N ALA A 461 21.88 -14.49 -3.73
CA ALA A 461 22.51 -15.06 -4.92
C ALA A 461 22.83 -13.96 -5.96
N GLU A 462 21.91 -13.02 -6.18
CA GLU A 462 22.17 -11.86 -7.03
C GLU A 462 23.31 -10.99 -6.50
N ALA A 463 23.33 -10.71 -5.19
CA ALA A 463 24.38 -9.93 -4.53
C ALA A 463 25.76 -10.59 -4.68
N HIS A 464 25.86 -11.89 -4.39
CA HIS A 464 27.09 -12.67 -4.57
C HIS A 464 27.53 -12.73 -6.03
N PHE A 465 26.59 -12.93 -6.98
CA PHE A 465 26.89 -12.94 -8.42
C PHE A 465 27.46 -11.59 -8.88
N ARG A 466 26.84 -10.46 -8.48
CA ARG A 466 27.34 -9.11 -8.79
C ARG A 466 28.64 -8.77 -8.08
N ASN A 467 28.90 -9.36 -6.92
CA ASN A 467 30.17 -9.27 -6.20
C ASN A 467 31.27 -10.23 -6.75
N GLY A 468 30.98 -10.99 -7.82
CA GLY A 468 31.93 -11.92 -8.45
C GLY A 468 32.11 -13.26 -7.73
N ASN A 469 31.27 -13.56 -6.73
CA ASN A 469 31.26 -14.82 -5.99
C ASN A 469 30.23 -15.81 -6.57
N THR A 470 30.45 -16.21 -7.83
CA THR A 470 29.51 -17.05 -8.59
C THR A 470 29.25 -18.42 -7.95
N ASP A 471 30.25 -19.00 -7.26
CA ASP A 471 30.10 -20.31 -6.61
C ASP A 471 29.06 -20.27 -5.48
N ARG A 472 29.11 -19.23 -4.62
CA ARG A 472 28.10 -19.04 -3.56
C ARG A 472 26.75 -18.64 -4.13
N ALA A 473 26.73 -17.85 -5.21
CA ALA A 473 25.48 -17.52 -5.90
C ALA A 473 24.77 -18.78 -6.43
N LEU A 474 25.53 -19.71 -7.06
CA LEU A 474 25.05 -21.02 -7.51
C LEU A 474 24.52 -21.88 -6.35
N GLU A 475 25.22 -21.91 -5.21
CA GLU A 475 24.77 -22.65 -4.03
C GLU A 475 23.42 -22.14 -3.50
N LEU A 476 23.28 -20.82 -3.32
CA LEU A 476 22.07 -20.19 -2.79
C LEU A 476 20.84 -20.40 -3.69
N ILE A 477 20.99 -20.17 -5.00
CA ILE A 477 19.86 -20.31 -5.93
C ILE A 477 19.49 -21.79 -6.15
N ASN A 478 20.46 -22.70 -6.15
CA ASN A 478 20.18 -24.13 -6.23
C ASN A 478 19.53 -24.68 -4.97
N THR A 479 19.77 -24.09 -3.78
CA THR A 479 19.03 -24.45 -2.56
C THR A 479 17.52 -24.21 -2.72
N ILE A 480 17.12 -23.17 -3.45
CA ILE A 480 15.70 -22.92 -3.77
C ILE A 480 15.18 -23.92 -4.81
N ARG A 481 15.96 -24.25 -5.85
CA ARG A 481 15.55 -25.23 -6.86
C ARG A 481 15.44 -26.65 -6.32
N ASP A 482 16.37 -27.07 -5.45
CA ASP A 482 16.30 -28.38 -4.78
C ASP A 482 14.99 -28.54 -4.00
N ARG A 483 14.50 -27.46 -3.37
CA ARG A 483 13.22 -27.43 -2.67
C ARG A 483 12.02 -27.38 -3.63
N ALA A 484 12.14 -26.68 -4.75
CA ALA A 484 11.07 -26.55 -5.75
C ALA A 484 10.77 -27.87 -6.48
N PHE A 485 11.82 -28.59 -6.88
CA PHE A 485 11.71 -29.86 -7.63
C PHE A 485 11.79 -31.11 -6.74
N GLY A 486 12.38 -31.01 -5.54
CA GLY A 486 12.59 -32.16 -4.66
C GLY A 486 13.77 -33.06 -5.05
N ASP A 487 14.62 -32.62 -5.98
CA ASP A 487 15.79 -33.33 -6.50
C ASP A 487 17.04 -32.43 -6.61
N THR A 488 18.12 -32.94 -7.21
CA THR A 488 19.32 -32.14 -7.54
C THR A 488 19.65 -32.13 -9.03
N GLU A 489 18.80 -32.72 -9.88
CA GLU A 489 18.98 -32.81 -11.32
C GLU A 489 18.60 -31.48 -12.00
N HIS A 490 17.65 -30.75 -11.41
CA HIS A 490 17.20 -29.44 -11.89
C HIS A 490 18.13 -28.26 -11.55
N ARG A 491 19.30 -28.51 -10.94
CA ARG A 491 20.26 -27.47 -10.54
C ARG A 491 20.88 -26.73 -11.72
N PHE A 492 21.00 -25.41 -11.60
CA PHE A 492 21.81 -24.60 -12.51
C PHE A 492 23.30 -24.94 -12.36
N THR A 493 24.00 -25.00 -13.49
CA THR A 493 25.46 -25.20 -13.54
C THR A 493 26.24 -23.90 -13.80
N THR A 494 25.57 -22.88 -14.32
CA THR A 494 26.06 -21.52 -14.56
C THR A 494 24.93 -20.53 -14.31
N LEU A 495 25.25 -19.29 -13.96
CA LEU A 495 24.27 -18.21 -13.83
C LEU A 495 24.57 -17.07 -14.79
N ASP A 496 23.51 -16.45 -15.28
CA ASP A 496 23.49 -15.13 -15.88
C ASP A 496 22.37 -14.29 -15.25
N GLU A 497 22.24 -13.03 -15.69
CA GLU A 497 21.23 -12.11 -15.15
C GLU A 497 19.79 -12.58 -15.43
N GLU A 498 19.55 -13.26 -16.55
CA GLU A 498 18.23 -13.81 -16.90
C GLU A 498 17.84 -14.94 -15.95
N THR A 499 18.75 -15.89 -15.73
CA THR A 499 18.56 -17.06 -14.87
C THR A 499 18.16 -16.64 -13.45
N ILE A 500 18.85 -15.64 -12.89
CA ILE A 500 18.55 -15.10 -11.55
C ILE A 500 17.23 -14.34 -11.57
N LEU A 501 16.95 -13.56 -12.62
CA LEU A 501 15.73 -12.76 -12.75
C LEU A 501 14.48 -13.63 -12.93
N GLU A 502 14.55 -14.74 -13.65
CA GLU A 502 13.43 -15.67 -13.80
C GLU A 502 13.22 -16.52 -12.54
N GLU A 503 14.27 -17.01 -11.89
CA GLU A 503 14.11 -17.73 -10.62
C GLU A 503 13.55 -16.81 -9.52
N ASN A 504 13.92 -15.53 -9.53
CA ASN A 504 13.26 -14.49 -8.72
C ASN A 504 11.77 -14.36 -9.02
N ALA A 505 11.34 -14.52 -10.28
CA ALA A 505 9.94 -14.49 -10.66
C ALA A 505 9.19 -15.77 -10.24
N ARG A 506 9.76 -16.97 -10.45
CA ARG A 506 9.19 -18.26 -10.00
C ARG A 506 9.01 -18.28 -8.49
N GLU A 507 10.05 -17.85 -7.77
CA GLU A 507 10.11 -17.93 -6.32
C GLU A 507 9.28 -16.81 -5.66
N LEU A 508 9.64 -15.54 -5.90
CA LEU A 508 9.07 -14.36 -5.23
C LEU A 508 7.91 -13.71 -6.01
N GLY A 509 7.37 -14.42 -7.02
CA GLY A 509 6.24 -14.01 -7.84
C GLY A 509 5.03 -13.57 -7.00
N HIS A 510 4.44 -12.44 -7.38
CA HIS A 510 3.27 -11.81 -6.75
C HIS A 510 3.41 -11.37 -5.28
N GLU A 511 4.61 -11.45 -4.68
CA GLU A 511 4.89 -11.00 -3.30
C GLU A 511 5.22 -9.50 -3.19
N GLY A 512 5.14 -8.76 -4.30
CA GLY A 512 5.21 -7.29 -4.34
C GLY A 512 6.59 -6.68 -4.57
N HIS A 513 7.61 -7.52 -4.81
CA HIS A 513 9.00 -7.07 -4.93
C HIS A 513 9.46 -6.78 -6.36
N ARG A 514 8.80 -7.40 -7.34
CA ARG A 514 9.21 -7.41 -8.76
C ARG A 514 9.40 -6.02 -9.37
N TRP A 515 8.56 -5.04 -9.03
CA TRP A 515 8.60 -3.71 -9.64
C TRP A 515 9.93 -2.99 -9.38
N TYR A 516 10.43 -3.01 -8.13
CA TYR A 516 11.69 -2.35 -7.81
C TYR A 516 12.89 -3.18 -8.27
N THR A 517 12.82 -4.52 -8.29
CA THR A 517 13.83 -5.37 -8.92
C THR A 517 14.04 -4.95 -10.37
N LEU A 518 12.96 -4.85 -11.16
CA LEU A 518 13.03 -4.39 -12.53
C LEU A 518 13.49 -2.93 -12.68
N LYS A 519 13.11 -2.02 -11.76
CA LYS A 519 13.59 -0.63 -11.76
C LYS A 519 15.11 -0.58 -11.55
N ARG A 520 15.62 -1.26 -10.53
CA ARG A 520 17.04 -1.29 -10.14
C ARG A 520 17.92 -1.82 -11.26
N LEU A 521 17.44 -2.81 -12.02
CA LEU A 521 18.12 -3.37 -13.19
C LEU A 521 17.96 -2.52 -14.47
N GLY A 522 17.13 -1.48 -14.46
CA GLY A 522 16.80 -0.69 -15.65
C GLY A 522 15.85 -1.40 -16.64
N LEU A 523 15.36 -2.59 -16.29
CA LEU A 523 14.57 -3.48 -17.15
C LEU A 523 13.05 -3.21 -17.13
N LEU A 524 12.54 -2.38 -16.20
CA LEU A 524 11.09 -2.16 -16.00
C LEU A 524 10.34 -1.81 -17.29
N VAL A 525 10.85 -0.83 -18.04
CA VAL A 525 10.17 -0.33 -19.25
C VAL A 525 10.18 -1.36 -20.37
N GLU A 526 11.25 -2.14 -20.48
CA GLU A 526 11.39 -3.22 -21.45
C GLU A 526 10.45 -4.39 -21.12
N ARG A 527 10.53 -4.89 -19.88
CA ARG A 527 9.80 -6.08 -19.44
C ARG A 527 8.29 -5.88 -19.40
N VAL A 528 7.80 -4.69 -19.00
CA VAL A 528 6.37 -4.34 -19.12
C VAL A 528 5.94 -4.32 -20.59
N ARG A 529 6.75 -3.76 -21.52
CA ARG A 529 6.43 -3.74 -22.95
C ARG A 529 6.39 -5.13 -23.59
N LEU A 530 7.19 -6.06 -23.09
CA LEU A 530 7.25 -7.44 -23.59
C LEU A 530 6.12 -8.33 -23.03
N HIS A 531 5.79 -8.18 -21.74
CA HIS A 531 5.03 -9.21 -21.01
C HIS A 531 3.73 -8.73 -20.34
N ASN A 532 3.50 -7.43 -20.22
CA ASN A 532 2.27 -6.85 -19.66
C ASN A 532 1.49 -6.12 -20.74
N SER A 533 0.55 -6.82 -21.38
CA SER A 533 -0.27 -6.32 -22.49
C SER A 533 -1.11 -5.07 -22.15
N ASP A 534 -1.46 -4.89 -20.88
CA ASP A 534 -2.25 -3.76 -20.39
C ASP A 534 -1.40 -2.49 -20.17
N GLY A 535 -0.16 -2.66 -19.69
CA GLY A 535 0.80 -1.58 -19.42
C GLY A 535 1.64 -1.18 -20.63
N ALA A 536 1.93 -2.12 -21.52
CA ALA A 536 2.76 -1.92 -22.72
C ALA A 536 2.35 -0.71 -23.60
N PRO A 537 1.05 -0.42 -23.85
CA PRO A 537 0.64 0.70 -24.70
C PRO A 537 0.97 2.08 -24.12
N ASN A 538 1.02 2.21 -22.78
CA ASN A 538 1.16 3.50 -22.11
C ASN A 538 2.54 3.71 -21.46
N ILE A 539 3.29 2.65 -21.14
CA ILE A 539 4.52 2.80 -20.36
C ILE A 539 5.60 3.65 -21.06
N GLN A 540 6.02 4.71 -20.36
CA GLN A 540 7.03 5.66 -20.80
C GLN A 540 8.34 5.53 -20.00
N PRO A 541 9.48 6.01 -20.53
CA PRO A 541 10.76 5.98 -19.82
C PRO A 541 10.75 6.60 -18.41
N TYR A 542 9.89 7.59 -18.16
CA TYR A 542 9.80 8.25 -16.85
C TYR A 542 8.97 7.49 -15.81
N HIS A 543 8.21 6.45 -16.19
CA HIS A 543 7.41 5.64 -15.28
C HIS A 543 8.23 4.75 -14.33
N VAL A 544 9.57 4.79 -14.41
CA VAL A 544 10.49 4.33 -13.35
C VAL A 544 10.40 5.17 -12.07
N ARG A 545 9.64 6.27 -12.09
CA ARG A 545 9.23 7.06 -10.92
C ARG A 545 7.72 7.22 -10.93
N TRP A 546 7.12 7.40 -9.76
CA TRP A 546 5.72 7.76 -9.59
C TRP A 546 5.56 9.28 -9.45
N PRO A 547 4.40 9.87 -9.81
CA PRO A 547 4.19 11.30 -9.66
C PRO A 547 4.08 11.66 -8.17
N ILE A 548 4.82 12.68 -7.74
CA ILE A 548 4.66 13.29 -6.41
C ILE A 548 3.22 13.82 -6.31
N PRO A 549 2.50 13.60 -5.19
CA PRO A 549 1.13 14.10 -5.04
C PRO A 549 1.03 15.60 -5.28
N GLN A 550 0.06 16.02 -6.08
CA GLN A 550 -0.14 17.43 -6.45
C GLN A 550 -0.41 18.30 -5.22
N THR A 551 -1.12 17.75 -4.22
CA THR A 551 -1.35 18.40 -2.93
C THR A 551 -0.05 18.74 -2.20
N PHE A 552 0.96 17.87 -2.26
CA PHE A 552 2.27 18.14 -1.66
C PHE A 552 3.04 19.21 -2.46
N ILE A 553 3.02 19.13 -3.80
CA ILE A 553 3.62 20.15 -4.68
C ILE A 553 3.05 21.53 -4.40
N ASP A 554 1.72 21.65 -4.36
CA ASP A 554 1.01 22.92 -4.16
C ASP A 554 1.27 23.52 -2.76
N LEU A 555 1.50 22.67 -1.74
CA LEU A 555 1.79 23.09 -0.37
C LEU A 555 3.26 23.45 -0.14
N ALA A 556 4.18 22.63 -0.63
CA ALA A 556 5.62 22.77 -0.37
C ALA A 556 6.37 23.62 -1.43
N GLY A 557 5.73 23.92 -2.57
CA GLY A 557 6.33 24.71 -3.64
C GLY A 557 7.45 23.99 -4.41
N VAL A 558 7.47 22.66 -4.39
CA VAL A 558 8.51 21.83 -5.01
C VAL A 558 8.18 21.46 -6.46
N SER A 559 9.19 21.08 -7.24
CA SER A 559 9.00 20.59 -8.61
C SER A 559 8.51 19.14 -8.66
N GLN A 560 7.71 18.81 -9.67
CA GLN A 560 7.29 17.46 -10.00
C GLN A 560 8.45 16.61 -10.58
N ASN A 561 8.34 15.29 -10.44
CA ASN A 561 9.17 14.31 -11.16
C ASN A 561 9.10 14.51 -12.68
N THR A 562 10.25 14.48 -13.35
CA THR A 562 10.35 14.67 -14.80
C THR A 562 9.43 13.73 -15.57
N GLY A 563 8.50 14.28 -16.36
CA GLY A 563 7.55 13.53 -17.18
C GLY A 563 6.10 13.58 -16.70
N TYR A 564 5.86 14.10 -15.48
CA TYR A 564 4.54 14.29 -14.87
C TYR A 564 4.15 15.77 -14.73
#